data_AF-A0A3B8QD86-F1
#
_entry.id   AF-A0A3B8QD86-F1
#
_cell.length_a   1.000
_cell.length_b   1.000
_cell.length_c   1.000
_cell.angle_alpha   90.00
_cell.angle_beta   90.00
_cell.angle_gamma   90.00
#
_symmetry.space_group_name_H-M   'P 1'
#
loop_
_entity.id
_entity.type
_entity.pdbx_description
1 polymer ?
#
loop_
_entity_poly.entity_id
_entity_poly.type
_entity_poly.pdbx_seq_one_letter_code
_entity_poly.pdbx_strand_id
1 'polypeptide(L)'
;YGPGRAAPAPPAAVGPAGGTAAGPSPPDLTSMSSREAADRLFDRVMRAESADNSTEVVQFLPMAIAAYGLVETLDADGRFHWAVLHLMGQFNVEALENAEETLSQQPDHLFGLATAGDASLALGDSASAREYYRRWLDAYETEMAKNLVEYQEHEGVFPEMRATAEVLGRND
;
A
#
# COMPACT_ATOMS: atom_id res chain seq x y z
N TYR A 1 -22.96 -75.12 0.60
CA TYR A 1 -23.45 -74.07 -0.32
C TYR A 1 -24.30 -73.10 0.47
N GLY A 2 -23.76 -71.93 0.84
CA GLY A 2 -24.56 -70.78 1.30
C GLY A 2 -25.28 -70.11 0.12
N PRO A 3 -26.05 -69.01 0.27
CA PRO A 3 -25.95 -67.97 1.31
C PRO A 3 -27.29 -67.49 1.90
N GLY A 4 -27.21 -66.64 2.93
CA GLY A 4 -28.32 -65.86 3.47
C GLY A 4 -27.80 -64.74 4.37
N ARG A 5 -27.07 -63.78 3.78
CA ARG A 5 -26.50 -62.62 4.49
C ARG A 5 -27.64 -61.71 5.00
N ALA A 6 -27.62 -61.45 6.30
CA ALA A 6 -28.44 -60.45 6.97
C ALA A 6 -28.18 -59.04 6.40
N ALA A 7 -29.25 -58.25 6.28
CA ALA A 7 -29.19 -56.85 5.84
C ALA A 7 -28.54 -55.97 6.94
N PRO A 8 -27.64 -55.03 6.58
CA PRO A 8 -27.08 -54.09 7.54
C PRO A 8 -28.07 -52.96 7.85
N ALA A 9 -28.10 -52.57 9.13
CA ALA A 9 -28.85 -51.43 9.65
C ALA A 9 -28.38 -50.09 9.01
N PRO A 10 -29.24 -49.07 8.92
CA PRO A 10 -28.87 -47.77 8.37
C PRO A 10 -27.83 -47.07 9.26
N PRO A 11 -26.89 -46.30 8.68
CA PRO A 11 -25.92 -45.53 9.44
C PRO A 11 -26.62 -44.39 10.20
N ALA A 12 -26.17 -44.19 11.45
CA ALA A 12 -26.60 -43.09 12.30
C ALA A 12 -26.33 -41.73 11.64
N ALA A 13 -27.29 -40.80 11.75
CA ALA A 13 -27.14 -39.43 11.29
C ALA A 13 -26.04 -38.73 12.10
N VAL A 14 -24.93 -38.39 11.43
CA VAL A 14 -23.94 -37.46 11.95
C VAL A 14 -24.52 -36.05 11.87
N GLY A 15 -24.76 -35.45 13.04
CA GLY A 15 -25.10 -34.02 13.14
C GLY A 15 -23.93 -33.15 12.67
N PRO A 16 -24.19 -31.86 12.36
CA PRO A 16 -23.17 -31.00 11.77
C PRO A 16 -22.04 -30.78 12.77
N ALA A 17 -20.81 -31.12 12.36
CA ALA A 17 -19.60 -30.70 13.06
C ALA A 17 -19.47 -29.18 12.90
N GLY A 18 -20.07 -28.45 13.85
CA GLY A 18 -19.84 -27.04 14.07
C GLY A 18 -18.38 -26.83 14.47
N GLY A 19 -17.62 -26.25 13.56
CA GLY A 19 -16.27 -25.78 13.77
C GLY A 19 -16.05 -24.58 12.88
N THR A 20 -16.85 -23.52 13.04
CA THR A 20 -16.49 -22.22 12.51
C THR A 20 -15.24 -21.79 13.26
N ALA A 21 -14.08 -21.93 12.62
CA ALA A 21 -12.91 -21.16 12.99
C ALA A 21 -13.37 -19.70 13.04
N ALA A 22 -13.47 -19.16 14.26
CA ALA A 22 -13.73 -17.75 14.45
C ALA A 22 -12.49 -17.03 13.90
N GLY A 23 -12.56 -16.65 12.62
CA GLY A 23 -11.69 -15.62 12.10
C GLY A 23 -11.83 -14.36 12.96
N PRO A 24 -10.83 -13.47 12.95
CA PRO A 24 -10.90 -12.23 13.70
C PRO A 24 -12.25 -11.54 13.44
N SER A 25 -12.92 -11.09 14.50
CA SER A 25 -14.18 -10.37 14.38
C SER A 25 -14.02 -9.23 13.37
N PRO A 26 -14.98 -9.04 12.45
CA PRO A 26 -14.95 -7.90 11.55
C PRO A 26 -14.78 -6.63 12.38
N PRO A 27 -13.90 -5.70 11.96
CA PRO A 27 -13.71 -4.48 12.71
C PRO A 27 -15.02 -3.70 12.81
N ASP A 28 -15.24 -3.02 13.94
CA ASP A 28 -16.37 -2.10 14.08
C ASP A 28 -16.14 -0.89 13.17
N LEU A 29 -16.81 -0.87 12.03
CA LEU A 29 -16.70 0.18 11.02
C LEU A 29 -17.44 1.46 11.43
N THR A 30 -18.32 1.39 12.44
CA THR A 30 -19.21 2.51 12.79
C THR A 30 -18.53 3.60 13.61
N SER A 31 -17.35 3.31 14.16
CA SER A 31 -16.54 4.25 14.95
C SER A 31 -15.24 4.69 14.27
N MET A 32 -14.98 4.24 13.04
CA MET A 32 -13.74 4.56 12.33
C MET A 32 -13.83 5.90 11.61
N SER A 33 -12.76 6.69 11.66
CA SER A 33 -12.58 7.80 10.72
C SER A 33 -12.39 7.28 9.28
N SER A 34 -12.67 8.14 8.30
CA SER A 34 -12.40 7.83 6.88
C SER A 34 -10.92 7.53 6.63
N ARG A 35 -10.02 8.23 7.32
CA ARG A 35 -8.57 8.01 7.24
C ARG A 35 -8.18 6.62 7.75
N GLU A 36 -8.62 6.24 8.95
CA GLU A 36 -8.32 4.89 9.48
C GLU A 36 -8.89 3.77 8.61
N ALA A 37 -10.04 4.01 7.95
CA ALA A 37 -10.60 3.04 7.01
C ALA A 37 -9.75 2.89 5.75
N ALA A 38 -9.21 4.00 5.24
CA ALA A 38 -8.27 4.00 4.12
C ALA A 38 -6.94 3.31 4.47
N ASP A 39 -6.35 3.61 5.63
CA ASP A 39 -5.09 3.00 6.09
C ASP A 39 -5.23 1.47 6.23
N ARG A 40 -6.36 0.97 6.76
CA ARG A 40 -6.58 -0.49 6.84
C ARG A 40 -6.66 -1.16 5.47
N LEU A 41 -7.20 -0.47 4.47
CA LEU A 41 -7.22 -0.98 3.10
C LEU A 41 -5.82 -0.92 2.48
N PHE A 42 -5.05 0.14 2.73
CA PHE A 42 -3.64 0.24 2.36
C PHE A 42 -2.82 -0.93 2.93
N ASP A 43 -2.88 -1.15 4.25
CA ASP A 43 -2.18 -2.25 4.92
C ASP A 43 -2.55 -3.61 4.35
N ARG A 44 -3.81 -3.78 3.94
CA ARG A 44 -4.26 -5.01 3.30
C ARG A 44 -3.63 -5.19 1.93
N VAL A 45 -3.59 -4.15 1.11
CA VAL A 45 -2.97 -4.17 -0.21
C VAL A 45 -1.47 -4.43 -0.09
N MET A 46 -0.76 -3.71 0.80
CA MET A 46 0.68 -3.89 0.99
C MET A 46 1.03 -5.29 1.52
N ARG A 47 0.23 -5.83 2.45
CA ARG A 47 0.41 -7.21 2.93
C ARG A 47 0.18 -8.23 1.81
N ALA A 48 -0.84 -8.03 0.98
CA ALA A 48 -1.11 -8.91 -0.16
C ALA A 48 0.00 -8.86 -1.21
N GLU A 49 0.52 -7.66 -1.50
CA GLU A 49 1.65 -7.45 -2.41
C GLU A 49 2.90 -8.17 -1.90
N SER A 50 3.28 -7.96 -0.63
CA SER A 50 4.44 -8.63 -0.01
C SER A 50 4.34 -10.16 0.04
N ALA A 51 3.13 -10.70 -0.06
CA ALA A 51 2.84 -12.13 -0.06
C ALA A 51 2.64 -12.71 -1.48
N ASP A 52 2.93 -11.94 -2.53
CA ASP A 52 2.69 -12.28 -3.93
C ASP A 52 1.23 -12.68 -4.23
N ASN A 53 0.27 -12.20 -3.41
CA ASN A 53 -1.15 -12.52 -3.54
C ASN A 53 -1.86 -11.53 -4.48
N SER A 54 -1.60 -11.69 -5.78
CA SER A 54 -2.17 -10.84 -6.83
C SER A 54 -3.71 -10.82 -6.83
N THR A 55 -4.38 -11.87 -6.37
CA THR A 55 -5.84 -11.91 -6.29
C THR A 55 -6.36 -10.90 -5.27
N GLU A 56 -5.74 -10.82 -4.08
CA GLU A 56 -6.12 -9.82 -3.09
C GLU A 56 -5.71 -8.41 -3.51
N VAL A 57 -4.55 -8.23 -4.14
CA VAL A 57 -4.15 -6.91 -4.67
C VAL A 57 -5.21 -6.38 -5.66
N VAL A 58 -5.60 -7.18 -6.65
CA VAL A 58 -6.62 -6.79 -7.64
C VAL A 58 -7.97 -6.51 -6.99
N GLN A 59 -8.33 -7.27 -5.95
CA GLN A 59 -9.59 -7.07 -5.24
C GLN A 59 -9.62 -5.78 -4.42
N PHE A 60 -8.55 -5.48 -3.67
CA PHE A 60 -8.55 -4.43 -2.64
C PHE A 60 -7.98 -3.10 -3.11
N LEU A 61 -7.10 -3.09 -4.12
CA LEU A 61 -6.46 -1.87 -4.60
C LEU A 61 -7.46 -0.77 -5.00
N PRO A 62 -8.50 -1.04 -5.82
CA PRO A 62 -9.46 0.01 -6.18
C PRO A 62 -10.25 0.55 -4.98
N MET A 63 -10.52 -0.29 -3.98
CA MET A 63 -11.20 0.13 -2.75
C MET A 63 -10.30 1.02 -1.89
N ALA A 64 -9.01 0.70 -1.79
CA ALA A 64 -8.04 1.50 -1.06
C ALA A 64 -7.90 2.90 -1.69
N ILE A 65 -7.73 2.97 -3.02
CA ILE A 65 -7.66 4.23 -3.77
C ILE A 65 -8.93 5.07 -3.54
N ALA A 66 -10.10 4.45 -3.66
CA ALA A 66 -11.36 5.16 -3.45
C ALA A 66 -11.52 5.66 -2.01
N ALA A 67 -11.05 4.90 -1.02
CA ALA A 67 -11.15 5.29 0.39
C ALA A 67 -10.32 6.54 0.71
N TYR A 68 -9.09 6.66 0.19
CA TYR A 68 -8.29 7.88 0.33
C TYR A 68 -8.96 9.10 -0.31
N GLY A 69 -9.64 8.92 -1.44
CA GLY A 69 -10.42 9.99 -2.08
C GLY A 69 -11.62 10.50 -1.29
N LEU A 70 -12.02 9.80 -0.22
CA LEU A 70 -13.08 10.23 0.71
C LEU A 70 -12.55 10.93 1.97
N VAL A 71 -11.23 11.00 2.14
CA VAL A 71 -10.62 11.71 3.27
C VAL A 71 -10.58 13.21 2.96
N GLU A 72 -11.23 14.02 3.78
CA GLU A 72 -11.37 15.47 3.53
C GLU A 72 -10.02 16.21 3.45
N THR A 73 -9.09 15.84 4.32
CA THR A 73 -7.74 16.41 4.37
C THR A 73 -6.72 15.31 4.61
N LEU A 74 -5.79 15.16 3.68
CA LEU A 74 -4.63 14.27 3.81
C LEU A 74 -3.38 15.07 4.20
N ASP A 75 -2.68 14.57 5.21
CA ASP A 75 -1.31 14.95 5.52
C ASP A 75 -0.32 14.30 4.52
N ALA A 76 0.97 14.57 4.69
CA ALA A 76 2.00 14.05 3.79
C ALA A 76 2.05 12.52 3.77
N ASP A 77 1.79 11.88 4.90
CA ASP A 77 1.73 10.42 5.03
C ASP A 77 0.58 9.81 4.24
N GLY A 78 -0.63 10.34 4.40
CA GLY A 78 -1.80 9.88 3.67
C GLY A 78 -1.68 10.11 2.15
N ARG A 79 -1.03 11.20 1.75
CA ARG A 79 -0.72 11.46 0.33
C ARG A 79 0.32 10.49 -0.21
N PHE A 80 1.34 10.15 0.58
CA PHE A 80 2.31 9.13 0.21
C PHE A 80 1.64 7.77 0.00
N HIS A 81 0.81 7.30 0.94
CA HIS A 81 0.05 6.07 0.77
C HIS A 81 -0.82 6.08 -0.48
N TRP A 82 -1.53 7.18 -0.73
CA TRP A 82 -2.39 7.26 -1.90
C TRP A 82 -1.60 7.28 -3.21
N ALA A 83 -0.46 7.97 -3.26
CA ALA A 83 0.45 7.95 -4.40
C ALA A 83 1.00 6.54 -4.68
N VAL A 84 1.40 5.80 -3.65
CA VAL A 84 1.84 4.40 -3.79
C VAL A 84 0.74 3.52 -4.38
N LEU A 85 -0.50 3.62 -3.88
CA LEU A 85 -1.62 2.86 -4.44
C LEU A 85 -1.88 3.24 -5.91
N HIS A 86 -1.79 4.51 -6.26
CA HIS A 86 -1.92 4.94 -7.66
C HIS A 86 -0.80 4.37 -8.54
N LEU A 87 0.46 4.35 -8.09
CA LEU A 87 1.57 3.72 -8.80
C LEU A 87 1.33 2.23 -9.03
N MET A 88 0.87 1.50 -8.00
CA MET A 88 0.50 0.08 -8.12
C MET A 88 -0.62 -0.13 -9.13
N GLY A 89 -1.57 0.79 -9.20
CA GLY A 89 -2.69 0.79 -10.14
C GLY A 89 -2.35 1.34 -11.53
N GLN A 90 -1.11 1.77 -11.76
CA GLN A 90 -0.65 2.44 -12.98
C GLN A 90 -1.38 3.77 -13.28
N PHE A 91 -1.95 4.40 -12.27
CA PHE A 91 -2.55 5.74 -12.29
C PHE A 91 -1.46 6.80 -12.05
N ASN A 92 -0.45 6.82 -12.92
CA ASN A 92 0.80 7.53 -12.66
C ASN A 92 0.64 9.06 -12.66
N VAL A 93 -0.38 9.60 -13.34
CA VAL A 93 -0.69 11.03 -13.30
C VAL A 93 -1.18 11.42 -11.91
N GLU A 94 -2.14 10.66 -11.37
CA GLU A 94 -2.70 10.86 -10.04
C GLU A 94 -1.66 10.64 -8.94
N ALA A 95 -0.75 9.68 -9.12
CA ALA A 95 0.40 9.51 -8.23
C ALA A 95 1.30 10.75 -8.21
N LEU A 96 1.63 11.30 -9.38
CA LEU A 96 2.45 12.50 -9.51
C LEU A 96 1.77 13.72 -8.86
N GLU A 97 0.48 13.93 -9.12
CA GLU A 97 -0.29 15.05 -8.54
C GLU A 97 -0.30 14.99 -7.00
N ASN A 98 -0.47 13.80 -6.40
CA ASN A 98 -0.42 13.63 -4.95
C ASN A 98 0.97 13.95 -4.36
N ALA A 99 2.01 13.51 -5.06
CA ALA A 99 3.40 13.78 -4.67
C ALA A 99 3.72 15.28 -4.77
N GLU A 100 3.34 15.93 -5.88
CA GLU A 100 3.57 17.36 -6.11
C GLU A 100 2.78 18.25 -5.13
N GLU A 101 1.57 17.87 -4.74
CA GLU A 101 0.82 18.57 -3.72
C GLU A 101 1.55 18.52 -2.36
N THR A 102 2.15 17.38 -2.01
CA THR A 102 3.02 17.27 -0.81
C THR A 102 4.22 18.20 -0.93
N LEU A 103 4.88 18.22 -2.09
CA LEU A 103 6.05 19.06 -2.36
C LEU A 103 5.72 20.56 -2.42
N SER A 104 4.50 20.93 -2.75
CA SER A 104 4.05 22.33 -2.72
C SER A 104 4.07 22.91 -1.30
N GLN A 105 3.84 22.05 -0.30
CA GLN A 105 3.81 22.40 1.11
C GLN A 105 5.16 22.14 1.80
N GLN A 106 5.82 21.05 1.41
CA GLN A 106 7.08 20.59 1.96
C GLN A 106 8.06 20.25 0.81
N PRO A 107 8.77 21.24 0.25
CA PRO A 107 9.53 21.07 -0.99
C PRO A 107 10.57 19.96 -0.99
N ASP A 108 11.14 19.63 0.16
CA ASP A 108 12.21 18.64 0.28
C ASP A 108 11.72 17.31 0.87
N HIS A 109 10.40 17.13 1.05
CA HIS A 109 9.84 15.94 1.68
C HIS A 109 10.19 14.66 0.93
N LEU A 110 10.89 13.72 1.59
CA LEU A 110 11.50 12.55 0.95
C LEU A 110 10.50 11.64 0.25
N PHE A 111 9.32 11.39 0.86
CA PHE A 111 8.28 10.60 0.21
C PHE A 111 7.64 11.30 -0.99
N GLY A 112 7.53 12.62 -0.95
CA GLY A 112 7.04 13.40 -2.09
C GLY A 112 8.03 13.34 -3.25
N LEU A 113 9.32 13.51 -2.97
CA LEU A 113 10.37 13.44 -3.99
C LEU A 113 10.48 12.04 -4.61
N ALA A 114 10.47 10.97 -3.80
CA ALA A 114 10.56 9.60 -4.31
C ALA A 114 9.35 9.23 -5.18
N THR A 115 8.13 9.46 -4.69
CA THR A 115 6.90 9.13 -5.44
C THR A 115 6.73 9.98 -6.71
N ALA A 116 7.12 11.26 -6.70
CA ALA A 116 7.16 12.08 -7.91
C ALA A 116 8.19 11.54 -8.92
N GLY A 117 9.35 11.07 -8.44
CA GLY A 117 10.37 10.43 -9.26
C GLY A 117 9.87 9.15 -9.94
N ASP A 118 9.24 8.26 -9.17
CA ASP A 118 8.67 7.00 -9.67
C ASP A 118 7.53 7.25 -10.66
N ALA A 119 6.62 8.17 -10.33
CA ALA A 119 5.51 8.53 -11.21
C ALA A 119 6.02 9.13 -12.53
N SER A 120 7.00 10.04 -12.47
CA SER A 120 7.63 10.64 -13.66
C SER A 120 8.26 9.56 -14.54
N LEU A 121 8.98 8.61 -13.94
CA LEU A 121 9.59 7.50 -14.67
C LEU A 121 8.53 6.63 -15.36
N ALA A 122 7.45 6.31 -14.64
CA ALA A 122 6.34 5.51 -15.16
C ALA A 122 5.55 6.22 -16.27
N LEU A 123 5.58 7.56 -16.30
CA LEU A 123 5.06 8.40 -17.38
C LEU A 123 6.04 8.56 -18.57
N GLY A 124 7.25 8.02 -18.46
CA GLY A 124 8.30 8.15 -19.48
C GLY A 124 9.08 9.47 -19.41
N ASP A 125 8.84 10.31 -18.40
CA ASP A 125 9.61 11.53 -18.16
C ASP A 125 10.85 11.25 -17.31
N SER A 126 11.85 10.66 -17.98
CA SER A 126 13.15 10.37 -17.36
C SER A 126 13.93 11.63 -16.99
N ALA A 127 13.58 12.82 -17.48
CA ALA A 127 14.26 14.06 -17.09
C ALA A 127 13.77 14.52 -15.72
N SER A 128 12.45 14.58 -15.54
CA SER A 128 11.82 14.92 -14.25
C SER A 128 12.14 13.89 -13.18
N ALA A 129 12.13 12.59 -13.51
CA ALA A 129 12.49 11.54 -12.56
C ALA A 129 13.90 11.73 -11.97
N ARG A 130 14.89 12.03 -12.83
CA ARG A 130 16.27 12.28 -12.39
C ARG A 130 16.39 13.52 -11.52
N GLU A 131 15.64 14.57 -11.85
CA GLU A 131 15.63 15.80 -11.05
C GLU A 131 15.04 15.57 -9.65
N TYR A 132 13.92 14.86 -9.55
CA TYR A 132 13.32 14.51 -8.26
C TYR A 132 14.26 13.66 -7.40
N TYR A 133 14.92 12.66 -8.00
CA TYR A 133 15.85 11.80 -7.28
C TYR A 133 17.18 12.49 -6.92
N ARG A 134 17.64 13.45 -7.73
CA ARG A 134 18.76 14.31 -7.35
C ARG A 134 18.43 15.14 -6.12
N ARG A 135 17.27 15.79 -6.11
CA ARG A 135 16.77 16.55 -4.95
C ARG A 135 16.60 15.66 -3.73
N TRP A 136 16.17 14.41 -3.91
CA TRP A 136 16.06 13.44 -2.82
C TRP A 136 17.42 13.18 -2.15
N LEU A 137 18.48 12.97 -2.94
CA LEU A 137 19.84 12.80 -2.42
C LEU A 137 20.34 14.05 -1.68
N ASP A 138 20.08 15.24 -2.23
CA ASP A 138 20.46 16.51 -1.64
C ASP A 138 19.75 16.77 -0.30
N ALA A 139 18.49 16.35 -0.18
CA ALA A 139 17.65 16.56 1.00
C ALA A 139 17.82 15.50 2.11
N TYR A 140 18.26 14.28 1.76
CA TYR A 140 18.19 13.09 2.61
C TYR A 140 18.62 13.31 4.06
N GLU A 141 19.85 13.76 4.29
CA GLU A 141 20.40 13.91 5.64
C GLU A 141 19.66 14.99 6.45
N THR A 142 19.23 16.08 5.79
CA THR A 142 18.51 17.19 6.45
C THR A 142 17.10 16.77 6.84
N GLU A 143 16.41 16.05 5.96
CA GLU A 143 15.05 15.57 6.19
C GLU A 143 15.01 14.44 7.23
N MET A 144 15.92 13.47 7.16
CA MET A 144 16.02 12.40 8.17
C MET A 144 16.28 12.97 9.57
N ALA A 145 17.07 14.05 9.68
CA ALA A 145 17.34 14.72 10.95
C ALA A 145 16.10 15.39 11.58
N LYS A 146 15.02 15.61 10.82
CA LYS A 146 13.75 16.14 11.37
C LYS A 146 12.99 15.13 12.22
N ASN A 147 13.30 13.83 12.09
CA ASN A 147 12.65 12.76 12.84
C ASN A 147 11.11 12.81 12.74
N LEU A 148 10.59 13.03 11.52
CA LEU A 148 9.15 13.00 11.27
C LEU A 148 8.58 11.61 11.60
N VAL A 149 7.34 11.58 12.08
CA VAL A 149 6.71 10.33 12.54
C VAL A 149 6.56 9.37 11.37
N GLU A 150 6.08 9.87 10.23
CA GLU A 150 5.92 9.13 8.98
C GLU A 150 7.26 8.53 8.49
N TYR A 151 8.39 9.19 8.72
CA TYR A 151 9.70 8.63 8.34
C TYR A 151 10.10 7.46 9.24
N GLN A 152 9.72 7.49 10.51
CA GLN A 152 9.99 6.40 11.44
C GLN A 152 9.06 5.20 11.16
N GLU A 153 7.77 5.47 10.93
CA GLU A 153 6.78 4.44 10.64
C GLU A 153 7.06 3.70 9.33
N HIS A 154 7.72 4.35 8.38
CA HIS A 154 8.12 3.78 7.09
C HIS A 154 9.64 3.63 6.93
N GLU A 155 10.41 3.49 8.02
CA GLU A 155 11.88 3.46 7.94
C GLU A 155 12.43 2.40 6.95
N GLY A 156 11.70 1.30 6.80
CA GLY A 156 12.07 0.15 5.96
C GLY A 156 12.10 0.43 4.46
N VAL A 157 11.46 1.50 3.97
CA VAL A 157 11.41 1.81 2.53
C VAL A 157 12.59 2.69 2.08
N PHE A 158 13.26 3.37 3.00
CA PHE A 158 14.36 4.29 2.67
C PHE A 158 15.56 3.64 1.97
N PRO A 159 16.01 2.41 2.32
CA PRO A 159 17.12 1.78 1.62
C PRO A 159 16.86 1.61 0.11
N GLU A 160 15.64 1.23 -0.26
CA GLU A 160 15.25 1.06 -1.67
C GLU A 160 15.13 2.41 -2.37
N MET A 161 14.45 3.39 -1.76
CA MET A 161 14.37 4.75 -2.30
C MET A 161 15.76 5.36 -2.52
N ARG A 162 16.69 5.14 -1.57
CA ARG A 162 18.07 5.59 -1.69
C ARG A 162 18.79 4.90 -2.84
N ALA A 163 18.64 3.58 -2.99
CA ALA A 163 19.26 2.84 -4.09
C ALA A 163 18.77 3.37 -5.45
N THR A 164 17.46 3.59 -5.60
CA THR A 164 16.88 4.21 -6.81
C THR A 164 17.41 5.61 -7.03
N ALA A 165 17.49 6.43 -5.97
CA ALA A 165 18.01 7.79 -6.05
C ALA A 165 19.49 7.82 -6.47
N GLU A 166 20.31 6.88 -5.99
CA GLU A 166 21.72 6.78 -6.37
C GLU A 166 21.91 6.36 -7.83
N VAL A 167 20.99 5.57 -8.38
CA VAL A 167 21.00 5.16 -9.80
C VAL A 167 20.52 6.28 -10.72
N LEU A 168 19.45 6.98 -10.36
CA LEU A 168 18.79 7.96 -11.23
C LEU A 168 19.27 9.41 -11.00
N GLY A 169 19.52 9.77 -9.75
CA GLY A 169 19.80 11.16 -9.34
C GLY A 169 21.27 11.58 -9.45
N ARG A 170 22.19 10.64 -9.69
CA ARG A 170 23.60 10.99 -9.93
C ARG A 170 23.77 11.39 -11.39
N ASN A 171 24.31 12.58 -11.63
CA ASN A 171 24.73 13.00 -12.96
C ASN A 171 25.93 12.15 -13.40
N ASP A 172 25.89 11.59 -14.60
CA ASP A 172 27.11 11.22 -15.33
C ASP A 172 27.93 12.48 -15.68
#